data_AF-A0A1T3P5G8-F1
#
_entry.id   AF-A0A1T3P5G8-F1
#
_cell.length_a   1.000
_cell.length_b   1.000
_cell.length_c   1.000
_cell.angle_alpha   90.00
_cell.angle_beta   90.00
_cell.angle_gamma   90.00
#
_symmetry.space_group_name_H-M   'P 1'
#
loop_
_entity.id
_entity.type
_entity.pdbx_description
1 polymer ?
#
loop_
_entity_poly.entity_id
_entity_poly.type
_entity_poly.pdbx_seq_one_letter_code
_entity_poly.pdbx_strand_id
1 'polypeptide(L)'
;MADDHTENRPVRGDSPRGLATTDGPPDTPVPPHREIPDVRNGIAFAAAGIVFLFVVATGLVIWAAASLDGGIPGVTAPARDRPNQQDPPAAPRTLEPTHAGTTTEQGRKPAGPSTETVQAAPLAGNRRPAGGPSAAELSGLALPLDCPGVGTRIESVLTDPDGPTVVRVTCAAGSGSPPTALLAYAWDAGAPRLVATLLGTDEGLLVDDLTRAGDTITAQAQGWSAPTIPRCCPDTSTTLRWRLTPLGAQRI
;
A
#
# COMPACT_ATOMS: atom_id res chain seq x y z
N MET A 1 -58.77 -44.76 22.46
CA MET A 1 -57.34 -44.50 22.20
C MET A 1 -57.27 -42.99 21.96
N ALA A 2 -57.29 -42.17 23.02
CA ALA A 2 -56.14 -41.79 23.88
C ALA A 2 -55.15 -40.97 23.02
N ASP A 3 -54.86 -39.67 23.26
CA ASP A 3 -54.51 -38.91 24.48
C ASP A 3 -54.94 -37.42 24.27
N ASP A 4 -55.46 -36.58 25.17
CA ASP A 4 -55.13 -36.07 26.52
C ASP A 4 -53.74 -35.42 26.73
N HIS A 5 -53.78 -34.21 27.31
CA HIS A 5 -52.71 -33.29 27.76
C HIS A 5 -51.90 -32.57 26.66
N THR A 6 -51.82 -31.24 26.62
CA THR A 6 -51.18 -30.41 27.65
C THR A 6 -51.61 -28.94 27.53
N GLU A 7 -52.29 -28.46 28.56
CA GLU A 7 -52.60 -27.05 28.79
C GLU A 7 -51.40 -26.44 29.56
N ASN A 8 -50.57 -25.64 28.88
CA ASN A 8 -49.41 -25.01 29.53
C ASN A 8 -49.66 -23.51 29.74
N ARG A 9 -50.13 -23.18 30.95
CA ARG A 9 -50.25 -21.81 31.47
C ARG A 9 -48.86 -21.17 31.63
N PRO A 10 -48.70 -19.88 31.31
CA PRO A 10 -47.51 -19.12 31.71
C PRO A 10 -47.58 -18.80 33.22
N VAL A 11 -46.60 -19.32 33.97
CA VAL A 11 -46.35 -18.93 35.36
C VAL A 11 -45.69 -17.54 35.35
N ARG A 12 -46.48 -16.53 35.73
CA ARG A 12 -46.01 -15.18 36.06
C ARG A 12 -45.34 -15.26 37.45
N GLY A 13 -44.02 -15.37 37.46
CA GLY A 13 -43.21 -15.27 38.67
C GLY A 13 -42.96 -13.80 39.00
N ASP A 14 -43.75 -13.26 39.93
CA ASP A 14 -43.42 -12.03 40.67
C ASP A 14 -42.22 -12.32 41.58
N SER A 15 -41.10 -11.64 41.34
CA SER A 15 -40.00 -11.55 42.32
C SER A 15 -40.09 -10.20 43.05
N PRO A 16 -40.25 -10.18 44.38
CA PRO A 16 -40.25 -8.94 45.14
C PRO A 16 -38.84 -8.35 45.18
N ARG A 17 -38.76 -7.07 44.84
CA ARG A 17 -37.61 -6.19 45.05
C ARG A 17 -37.28 -6.11 46.53
N GLY A 18 -36.26 -6.85 46.96
CA GLY A 18 -35.55 -6.62 48.22
C GLY A 18 -34.36 -5.70 47.98
N LEU A 19 -34.51 -4.43 48.33
CA LEU A 19 -33.42 -3.47 48.47
C LEU A 19 -32.51 -3.90 49.63
N ALA A 20 -31.36 -4.48 49.32
CA ALA A 20 -30.23 -4.56 50.25
C ALA A 20 -29.21 -3.52 49.82
N THR A 21 -29.25 -2.35 50.47
CA THR A 21 -28.19 -1.35 50.38
C THR A 21 -27.08 -1.83 51.30
N THR A 22 -26.01 -2.40 50.73
CA THR A 22 -24.77 -2.63 51.47
C THR A 22 -23.95 -1.35 51.40
N ASP A 23 -23.83 -0.66 52.52
CA ASP A 23 -22.83 0.39 52.75
C ASP A 23 -21.45 -0.16 52.37
N GLY A 24 -20.87 0.38 51.29
CA GLY A 24 -19.50 0.13 50.91
C GLY A 24 -18.54 0.92 51.83
N PRO A 25 -17.34 0.38 52.10
CA PRO A 25 -16.36 1.06 52.95
C PRO A 25 -15.92 2.41 52.34
N PRO A 26 -15.50 3.39 53.17
CA PRO A 26 -15.13 4.71 52.70
C PRO A 26 -13.99 4.66 51.68
N ASP A 27 -14.18 5.39 50.58
CA ASP A 27 -13.24 5.54 49.48
C ASP A 27 -11.83 5.86 50.01
N THR A 28 -10.91 4.93 49.79
CA THR A 28 -9.50 5.21 49.97
C THR A 28 -9.05 6.09 48.80
N PRO A 29 -8.34 7.20 49.05
CA PRO A 29 -7.88 8.08 47.99
C PRO A 29 -6.95 7.31 47.06
N VAL A 30 -7.38 7.16 45.80
CA VAL A 30 -6.59 6.58 44.72
C VAL A 30 -5.30 7.39 44.60
N PRO A 31 -4.11 6.77 44.75
CA PRO A 31 -2.86 7.49 44.58
C PRO A 31 -2.79 8.05 43.15
N PRO A 32 -2.27 9.27 42.96
CA PRO A 32 -2.14 9.85 41.62
C PRO A 32 -1.33 8.91 40.74
N HIS A 33 -1.88 8.56 39.58
CA HIS A 33 -1.21 7.78 38.56
C HIS A 33 0.12 8.48 38.23
N ARG A 34 1.24 7.86 38.64
CA ARG A 34 2.55 8.25 38.12
C ARG A 34 2.59 7.77 36.68
N GLU A 35 2.51 8.70 35.74
CA GLU A 35 2.85 8.46 34.33
C GLU A 35 4.24 7.83 34.30
N ILE A 36 4.29 6.55 33.97
CA ILE A 36 5.55 5.87 33.65
C ILE A 36 5.89 6.37 32.24
N PRO A 37 7.01 7.08 32.03
CA PRO A 37 7.39 7.55 30.71
C PRO A 37 7.51 6.34 29.78
N ASP A 38 6.78 6.40 28.67
CA ASP A 38 6.69 5.34 27.68
C ASP A 38 8.06 5.09 27.02
N VAL A 39 8.78 4.11 27.54
CA VAL A 39 10.17 3.78 27.17
C VAL A 39 10.28 3.34 25.71
N ARG A 40 9.17 2.95 25.06
CA ARG A 40 9.14 2.50 23.67
C ARG A 40 9.45 3.61 22.67
N ASN A 41 9.05 4.86 22.94
CA ASN A 41 9.37 5.97 22.05
C ASN A 41 10.84 6.41 22.17
N GLY A 42 11.49 6.21 23.31
CA GLY A 42 12.90 6.57 23.51
C GLY A 42 13.88 5.82 22.61
N ILE A 43 13.58 4.56 22.29
CA ILE A 43 14.46 3.71 21.46
C ILE A 43 14.39 4.14 19.98
N ALA A 44 13.21 4.56 19.51
CA ALA A 44 13.03 5.04 18.13
C ALA A 44 13.77 6.36 17.88
N PHE A 45 13.76 7.30 18.83
CA PHE A 45 14.51 8.55 18.72
C PHE A 45 16.03 8.33 18.77
N ALA A 46 16.51 7.37 19.56
CA ALA A 46 17.93 7.02 19.60
C ALA A 46 18.42 6.42 18.28
N ALA A 47 17.64 5.54 17.64
CA ALA A 47 18.00 4.94 16.36
C ALA A 47 18.02 5.98 15.22
N ALA A 48 17.03 6.88 15.16
CA ALA A 48 16.99 7.94 14.16
C ALA A 48 18.16 8.94 14.31
N GLY A 49 18.54 9.28 15.55
CA GLY A 49 19.68 10.15 15.82
C GLY A 49 21.01 9.55 15.38
N ILE A 50 21.21 8.24 15.58
CA ILE A 50 22.43 7.54 15.15
C ILE A 50 22.56 7.52 13.62
N VAL A 51 21.47 7.23 12.90
CA VAL A 51 21.47 7.23 11.43
C VAL A 51 21.76 8.63 10.90
N PHE A 52 21.13 9.66 11.47
CA PHE A 52 21.39 11.05 11.08
C PHE A 52 22.85 11.46 11.29
N LEU A 53 23.44 11.12 12.44
CA LEU A 53 24.86 11.38 12.71
C LEU A 53 25.77 10.66 11.71
N PHE A 54 25.45 9.42 11.34
CA PHE A 54 26.25 8.67 10.37
C PHE A 54 26.20 9.31 8.98
N VAL A 55 25.02 9.76 8.52
CA VAL A 55 24.84 10.45 7.23
C VAL A 55 25.56 11.80 7.21
N VAL A 56 25.45 12.59 8.29
CA VAL A 56 26.14 13.88 8.39
C VAL A 56 27.65 13.67 8.42
N ALA A 57 28.15 12.71 9.21
CA ALA A 57 29.57 12.41 9.29
C ALA A 57 30.15 11.93 7.95
N THR A 58 29.45 11.01 7.26
CA THR A 58 29.89 10.54 5.93
C THR A 58 29.84 11.64 4.88
N GLY A 59 28.79 12.47 4.87
CA GLY A 59 28.73 13.65 4.02
C GLY A 59 29.87 14.63 4.27
N LEU A 60 30.22 14.86 5.54
CA LEU A 60 31.32 15.76 5.93
C LEU A 60 32.69 15.20 5.54
N VAL A 61 32.90 13.88 5.63
CA VAL A 61 34.12 13.21 5.16
C VAL A 61 34.25 13.31 3.64
N ILE A 62 33.17 13.08 2.89
CA ILE A 62 33.16 13.21 1.42
C ILE A 62 33.44 14.66 1.01
N TRP A 63 32.78 15.61 1.66
CA TRP A 63 33.02 17.04 1.43
C TRP A 63 34.47 17.43 1.74
N ALA A 64 35.02 16.96 2.87
CA ALA A 64 36.41 17.22 3.23
C ALA A 64 37.41 16.61 2.22
N ALA A 65 37.17 15.38 1.76
CA ALA A 65 38.00 14.75 0.73
C ALA A 65 37.99 15.55 -0.58
N ALA A 66 36.80 15.98 -1.04
CA ALA A 66 36.66 16.81 -2.23
C ALA A 66 37.25 18.23 -2.06
N SER A 67 37.27 18.75 -0.83
CA SER A 67 37.85 20.05 -0.50
C SER A 67 39.38 20.01 -0.41
N LEU A 68 39.95 18.83 -0.17
CA LEU A 68 41.40 18.60 -0.06
C LEU A 68 42.05 18.25 -1.41
N ASP A 69 41.28 18.05 -2.48
CA ASP A 69 41.79 17.91 -3.87
C ASP A 69 42.20 19.26 -4.50
N GLY A 70 42.76 20.14 -3.67
CA GLY A 70 43.68 21.18 -4.12
C GLY A 70 45.01 20.55 -4.56
N GLY A 71 45.01 19.90 -5.73
CA GLY A 71 46.18 19.66 -6.56
C GLY A 71 47.24 18.69 -6.02
N ILE A 72 47.25 17.46 -6.53
CA ILE A 72 48.51 16.69 -6.64
C ILE A 72 49.25 17.17 -7.89
N PRO A 73 50.38 17.89 -7.78
CA PRO A 73 51.26 18.10 -8.91
C PRO A 73 52.01 16.79 -9.19
N GLY A 74 51.83 16.19 -10.38
CA GLY A 74 52.82 15.25 -10.90
C GLY A 74 52.36 13.94 -11.52
N VAL A 75 51.10 13.79 -11.93
CA VAL A 75 50.73 12.65 -12.80
C VAL A 75 50.49 13.17 -14.21
N THR A 76 51.58 13.36 -14.96
CA THR A 76 51.57 13.52 -16.41
C THR A 76 50.93 12.29 -17.04
N ALA A 77 49.70 12.42 -17.52
CA ALA A 77 49.11 11.45 -18.44
C ALA A 77 49.84 11.54 -19.80
N PRO A 78 50.26 10.41 -20.41
CA PRO A 78 50.89 10.43 -21.72
C PRO A 78 49.87 10.86 -22.78
N ALA A 79 50.34 11.71 -23.70
CA ALA A 79 49.61 12.21 -24.84
C ALA A 79 48.94 11.07 -25.62
N ARG A 80 47.60 11.09 -25.68
CA ARG A 80 46.87 10.33 -26.69
C ARG A 80 46.95 11.09 -28.00
N ASP A 81 47.70 10.46 -28.89
CA ASP A 81 47.78 10.67 -30.32
C ASP A 81 46.39 10.86 -30.94
N ARG A 82 46.24 11.91 -31.76
CA ARG A 82 45.05 12.22 -32.56
C ARG A 82 45.31 11.75 -33.99
N PRO A 83 44.60 10.72 -34.48
CA PRO A 83 44.37 10.59 -35.91
C PRO A 83 42.87 10.76 -36.23
N ASN A 84 42.61 11.45 -37.35
CA ASN A 84 41.31 11.61 -38.03
C ASN A 84 40.28 12.57 -37.41
N GLN A 85 40.54 13.86 -37.61
CA GLN A 85 39.48 14.83 -37.90
C GLN A 85 39.20 14.75 -39.42
N GLN A 86 38.21 13.96 -39.81
CA GLN A 86 37.66 13.94 -41.16
C GLN A 86 36.38 14.78 -41.19
N ASP A 87 36.38 15.77 -42.08
CA ASP A 87 35.26 16.65 -42.40
C ASP A 87 34.02 15.86 -42.90
N PRO A 88 32.82 16.43 -42.70
CA PRO A 88 31.55 15.76 -42.99
C PRO A 88 31.23 15.67 -44.49
N PRO A 89 30.66 14.55 -44.99
CA PRO A 89 30.08 14.51 -46.32
C PRO A 89 28.67 15.10 -46.34
N ALA A 90 28.44 15.88 -47.40
CA ALA A 90 27.23 16.58 -47.76
C ALA A 90 25.98 15.71 -47.87
N ALA A 91 24.83 16.33 -47.60
CA ALA A 91 23.49 15.79 -47.80
C ALA A 91 23.26 15.34 -49.27
N PRO A 92 22.62 14.18 -49.49
CA PRO A 92 22.09 13.83 -50.80
C PRO A 92 20.74 14.50 -51.06
N ARG A 93 20.62 14.97 -52.30
CA ARG A 93 19.50 15.72 -52.87
C ARG A 93 18.29 14.85 -53.15
N THR A 94 17.13 15.50 -53.09
CA THR A 94 15.83 15.17 -53.67
C THR A 94 15.92 14.45 -55.01
N LEU A 95 15.24 13.29 -55.12
CA LEU A 95 14.83 12.69 -56.39
C LEU A 95 13.42 12.09 -56.24
N GLU A 96 12.45 12.77 -56.84
CA GLU A 96 11.21 12.24 -57.42
C GLU A 96 11.09 12.92 -58.80
N PRO A 97 10.19 12.55 -59.73
CA PRO A 97 9.53 11.27 -60.00
C PRO A 97 9.65 10.89 -61.51
N THR A 98 9.54 9.62 -61.93
CA THR A 98 9.22 9.32 -63.36
C THR A 98 8.55 7.96 -63.59
N HIS A 99 7.28 8.06 -64.01
CA HIS A 99 6.48 7.28 -64.98
C HIS A 99 6.55 5.74 -65.14
N ALA A 100 5.33 5.19 -65.04
CA ALA A 100 4.61 4.38 -66.04
C ALA A 100 5.13 2.99 -66.44
N GLY A 101 4.27 2.00 -66.22
CA GLY A 101 4.33 0.68 -66.85
C GLY A 101 2.97 -0.02 -66.76
N THR A 102 2.15 0.17 -67.78
CA THR A 102 0.91 -0.57 -68.06
C THR A 102 1.25 -1.92 -68.68
N THR A 103 0.70 -3.03 -68.17
CA THR A 103 0.47 -4.25 -68.96
C THR A 103 -0.76 -4.98 -68.44
N THR A 104 -1.65 -5.32 -69.37
CA THR A 104 -2.93 -6.02 -69.21
C THR A 104 -2.71 -7.53 -69.28
N GLU A 105 -3.51 -8.32 -68.53
CA GLU A 105 -4.33 -9.47 -69.00
C GLU A 105 -4.49 -10.66 -68.03
N GLN A 106 -5.77 -11.05 -67.90
CA GLN A 106 -6.33 -12.41 -67.82
C GLN A 106 -6.32 -13.20 -66.48
N GLY A 107 -7.45 -13.09 -65.76
CA GLY A 107 -8.46 -14.16 -65.73
C GLY A 107 -8.19 -15.48 -64.98
N ARG A 108 -8.49 -15.53 -63.68
CA ARG A 108 -9.04 -16.73 -63.00
C ARG A 108 -9.70 -16.40 -61.66
N LYS A 109 -10.92 -16.91 -61.42
CA LYS A 109 -11.65 -16.92 -60.13
C LYS A 109 -12.23 -18.35 -59.94
N PRO A 110 -12.49 -18.87 -58.73
CA PRO A 110 -11.94 -18.60 -57.39
C PRO A 110 -11.38 -19.87 -56.70
N ALA A 111 -10.49 -19.70 -55.73
CA ALA A 111 -10.39 -20.58 -54.56
C ALA A 111 -9.89 -19.71 -53.40
N GLY A 112 -10.66 -19.64 -52.32
CA GLY A 112 -10.33 -18.81 -51.16
C GLY A 112 -8.99 -19.22 -50.52
N PRO A 113 -8.34 -18.26 -49.86
CA PRO A 113 -8.04 -18.47 -48.45
C PRO A 113 -8.43 -17.26 -47.60
N SER A 114 -8.75 -17.59 -46.36
CA SER A 114 -9.04 -16.75 -45.20
C SER A 114 -8.53 -15.32 -45.30
N THR A 115 -9.45 -14.35 -45.17
CA THR A 115 -9.14 -13.04 -44.62
C THR A 115 -8.66 -13.23 -43.19
N GLU A 116 -7.37 -13.46 -43.03
CA GLU A 116 -6.67 -13.09 -41.82
C GLU A 116 -6.51 -11.57 -41.91
N THR A 117 -7.52 -10.86 -41.41
CA THR A 117 -7.39 -9.46 -41.07
C THR A 117 -6.24 -9.38 -40.08
N VAL A 118 -5.06 -8.99 -40.56
CA VAL A 118 -4.05 -8.40 -39.68
C VAL A 118 -4.68 -7.11 -39.19
N GLN A 119 -5.46 -7.23 -38.12
CA GLN A 119 -5.72 -6.12 -37.23
C GLN A 119 -4.33 -5.72 -36.77
N ALA A 120 -3.84 -4.64 -37.36
CA ALA A 120 -2.82 -3.84 -36.72
C ALA A 120 -3.38 -3.54 -35.33
N ALA A 121 -2.92 -4.32 -34.34
CA ALA A 121 -3.14 -3.99 -32.96
C ALA A 121 -2.69 -2.55 -32.83
N PRO A 122 -3.55 -1.61 -32.40
CA PRO A 122 -3.07 -0.27 -32.13
C PRO A 122 -1.88 -0.47 -31.19
N LEU A 123 -0.72 0.09 -31.55
CA LEU A 123 0.37 0.22 -30.60
C LEU A 123 -0.29 0.78 -29.35
N ALA A 124 -0.38 -0.04 -28.32
CA ALA A 124 -0.85 0.37 -27.02
C ALA A 124 0.18 1.37 -26.53
N GLY A 125 0.03 2.62 -26.96
CA GLY A 125 0.70 3.74 -26.34
C GLY A 125 0.38 3.61 -24.87
N ASN A 126 1.42 3.63 -24.04
CA ASN A 126 1.37 3.51 -22.59
C ASN A 126 0.38 4.52 -21.98
N ARG A 127 -0.92 4.26 -22.10
CA ARG A 127 -1.94 4.93 -21.33
C ARG A 127 -1.78 4.38 -19.94
N ARG A 128 -1.12 5.20 -19.12
CA ARG A 128 -1.21 5.10 -17.67
C ARG A 128 -2.67 4.83 -17.32
N PRO A 129 -2.98 3.74 -16.59
CA PRO A 129 -4.32 3.55 -16.06
C PRO A 129 -4.69 4.82 -15.28
N ALA A 130 -5.85 5.40 -15.59
CA ALA A 130 -6.27 6.65 -14.96
C ALA A 130 -6.44 6.51 -13.44
N GLY A 131 -6.71 5.28 -12.97
CA GLY A 131 -6.91 4.96 -11.55
C GLY A 131 -5.83 4.04 -11.00
N GLY A 132 -5.84 3.85 -9.68
CA GLY A 132 -4.89 2.97 -9.00
C GLY A 132 -4.92 1.50 -9.44
N PRO A 133 -3.95 0.68 -9.01
CA PRO A 133 -3.83 -0.72 -9.37
C PRO A 133 -5.01 -1.55 -8.83
N SER A 134 -5.47 -2.51 -9.62
CA SER A 134 -6.52 -3.46 -9.24
C SER A 134 -6.01 -4.52 -8.25
N ALA A 135 -6.95 -5.25 -7.62
CA ALA A 135 -6.64 -6.34 -6.70
C ALA A 135 -5.71 -7.41 -7.33
N ALA A 136 -5.95 -7.76 -8.60
CA ALA A 136 -5.16 -8.76 -9.31
C ALA A 136 -3.71 -8.29 -9.53
N GLU A 137 -3.52 -7.02 -9.88
CA GLU A 137 -2.20 -6.41 -10.07
C GLU A 137 -1.43 -6.30 -8.75
N LEU A 138 -2.15 -6.11 -7.63
CA LEU A 138 -1.57 -6.07 -6.28
C LEU A 138 -1.24 -7.46 -5.72
N SER A 139 -1.94 -8.51 -6.16
CA SER A 139 -1.79 -9.86 -5.62
C SER A 139 -0.41 -10.48 -5.89
N GLY A 140 0.32 -9.98 -6.87
CA GLY A 140 1.69 -10.40 -7.19
C GLY A 140 2.79 -9.61 -6.47
N LEU A 141 2.44 -8.59 -5.67
CA LEU A 141 3.42 -7.75 -4.99
C LEU A 141 3.78 -8.29 -3.61
N ALA A 142 5.03 -8.07 -3.22
CA ALA A 142 5.44 -8.19 -1.83
C ALA A 142 4.82 -7.04 -1.02
N LEU A 143 3.76 -7.34 -0.29
CA LEU A 143 3.14 -6.40 0.63
C LEU A 143 4.06 -6.22 1.85
N PRO A 144 4.30 -4.99 2.32
CA PRO A 144 5.21 -4.71 3.43
C PRO A 144 4.56 -5.02 4.79
N LEU A 145 4.08 -6.24 4.96
CA LEU A 145 3.57 -6.76 6.22
C LEU A 145 4.56 -7.79 6.74
N ASP A 146 4.96 -7.63 8.00
CA ASP A 146 5.73 -8.65 8.69
C ASP A 146 4.78 -9.71 9.26
N CYS A 147 4.65 -10.81 8.52
CA CYS A 147 3.87 -11.99 8.89
C CYS A 147 4.82 -13.18 9.09
N PRO A 148 5.45 -13.34 10.26
CA PRO A 148 6.45 -14.39 10.46
C PRO A 148 5.80 -15.78 10.35
N GLY A 149 6.33 -16.61 9.45
CA GLY A 149 5.92 -18.00 9.28
C GLY A 149 4.57 -18.22 8.58
N VAL A 150 3.87 -17.15 8.17
CA VAL A 150 2.60 -17.22 7.43
C VAL A 150 2.60 -16.21 6.27
N GLY A 151 1.82 -16.48 5.22
CA GLY A 151 1.67 -15.53 4.12
C GLY A 151 0.81 -14.31 4.48
N THR A 152 0.64 -13.40 3.54
CA THR A 152 -0.35 -12.31 3.61
C THR A 152 -1.57 -12.65 2.76
N ARG A 153 -2.72 -12.09 3.11
CA ARG A 153 -3.97 -12.17 2.33
C ARG A 153 -4.54 -10.78 2.13
N ILE A 154 -5.02 -10.49 0.92
CA ILE A 154 -5.85 -9.31 0.65
C ILE A 154 -7.30 -9.68 0.98
N GLU A 155 -7.91 -8.99 1.92
CA GLU A 155 -9.29 -9.23 2.37
C GLU A 155 -10.30 -8.36 1.61
N SER A 156 -9.91 -7.13 1.27
CA SER A 156 -10.75 -6.22 0.50
C SER A 156 -9.94 -5.17 -0.22
N VAL A 157 -10.51 -4.62 -1.28
CA VAL A 157 -9.90 -3.60 -2.13
C VAL A 157 -10.91 -2.51 -2.44
N LEU A 158 -10.53 -1.25 -2.22
CA LEU A 158 -11.30 -0.06 -2.53
C LEU A 158 -10.57 0.75 -3.62
N THR A 159 -10.99 0.55 -4.86
CA THR A 159 -10.41 1.22 -6.03
C THR A 159 -10.97 2.63 -6.21
N ASP A 160 -10.23 3.46 -6.94
CA ASP A 160 -10.68 4.76 -7.43
C ASP A 160 -10.10 4.99 -8.83
N PRO A 161 -10.94 5.36 -9.81
CA PRO A 161 -10.53 5.59 -11.18
C PRO A 161 -9.63 6.81 -11.37
N ASP A 162 -9.50 7.70 -10.38
CA ASP A 162 -8.69 8.92 -10.45
C ASP A 162 -7.70 9.04 -9.27
N GLY A 163 -7.75 8.09 -8.32
CA GLY A 163 -7.03 8.17 -7.05
C GLY A 163 -6.32 6.87 -6.64
N PRO A 164 -5.63 6.89 -5.49
CA PRO A 164 -4.99 5.70 -4.93
C PRO A 164 -6.03 4.61 -4.64
N THR A 165 -5.66 3.35 -4.86
CA THR A 165 -6.42 2.18 -4.41
C THR A 165 -5.99 1.80 -2.99
N VAL A 166 -6.97 1.52 -2.12
CA VAL A 166 -6.70 1.07 -0.75
C VAL A 166 -6.98 -0.41 -0.62
N VAL A 167 -6.08 -1.15 0.02
CA VAL A 167 -6.24 -2.57 0.31
C VAL A 167 -6.23 -2.83 1.80
N ARG A 168 -7.16 -3.66 2.26
CA ARG A 168 -7.10 -4.30 3.57
C ARG A 168 -6.37 -5.62 3.43
N VAL A 169 -5.31 -5.75 4.21
CA VAL A 169 -4.44 -6.92 4.18
C VAL A 169 -4.30 -7.48 5.58
N THR A 170 -4.30 -8.80 5.68
CA THR A 170 -4.16 -9.55 6.93
C THR A 170 -3.03 -10.56 6.79
N CYS A 171 -2.42 -10.94 7.92
CA CYS A 171 -1.63 -12.16 7.93
C CYS A 171 -2.56 -13.37 7.76
N ALA A 172 -2.16 -14.34 6.92
CA ALA A 172 -2.89 -15.58 6.67
C ALA A 172 -2.74 -16.59 7.82
N ALA A 173 -2.93 -16.14 9.05
CA ALA A 173 -2.95 -16.99 10.22
C ALA A 173 -4.19 -17.89 10.20
N GLY A 174 -4.02 -19.18 10.50
CA GLY A 174 -5.12 -20.14 10.53
C GLY A 174 -6.07 -19.98 11.72
N SER A 175 -5.67 -19.25 12.76
CA SER A 175 -6.48 -19.01 13.96
C SER A 175 -6.18 -17.66 14.62
N GLY A 176 -7.15 -17.15 15.37
CA GLY A 176 -7.07 -15.89 16.11
C GLY A 176 -7.50 -14.66 15.31
N SER A 177 -7.18 -13.48 15.84
CA SER A 177 -7.43 -12.20 15.20
C SER A 177 -6.15 -11.76 14.48
N PRO A 178 -6.01 -12.05 13.17
CA PRO A 178 -4.77 -11.76 12.46
C PRO A 178 -4.50 -10.25 12.45
N PRO A 179 -3.23 -9.83 12.59
CA PRO A 179 -2.86 -8.44 12.39
C PRO A 179 -3.37 -7.94 11.04
N THR A 180 -3.97 -6.75 11.05
CA THR A 180 -4.53 -6.10 9.87
C THR A 180 -3.73 -4.86 9.53
N ALA A 181 -3.52 -4.59 8.25
CA ALA A 181 -3.00 -3.32 7.77
C ALA A 181 -3.89 -2.75 6.67
N LEU A 182 -3.87 -1.42 6.54
CA LEU A 182 -4.52 -0.69 5.45
C LEU A 182 -3.45 0.04 4.64
N LEU A 183 -3.31 -0.31 3.36
CA LEU A 183 -2.26 0.19 2.49
C LEU A 183 -2.87 0.90 1.27
N ALA A 184 -2.36 2.07 0.92
CA ALA A 184 -2.76 2.81 -0.27
C ALA A 184 -1.68 2.72 -1.36
N TYR A 185 -2.09 2.30 -2.56
CA TYR A 185 -1.23 2.16 -3.73
C TYR A 185 -1.70 3.06 -4.88
N ALA A 186 -0.74 3.62 -5.60
CA ALA A 186 -0.98 4.35 -6.85
C ALA A 186 -0.03 3.83 -7.95
N TRP A 187 -0.33 4.14 -9.21
CA TRP A 187 0.63 3.89 -10.29
C TRP A 187 1.72 4.94 -10.30
N ASP A 188 2.97 4.50 -10.35
CA ASP A 188 4.14 5.34 -10.57
C ASP A 188 5.05 4.67 -11.62
N ALA A 189 5.42 5.41 -12.66
CA ALA A 189 6.22 4.91 -13.78
C ALA A 189 5.79 3.55 -14.38
N GLY A 190 4.49 3.22 -14.32
CA GLY A 190 3.94 1.95 -14.84
C GLY A 190 4.02 0.76 -13.88
N ALA A 191 4.38 0.97 -12.61
CA ALA A 191 4.33 -0.03 -11.55
C ALA A 191 3.46 0.43 -10.36
N PRO A 192 2.81 -0.49 -9.61
CA PRO A 192 2.17 -0.14 -8.35
C PRO A 192 3.21 0.32 -7.33
N ARG A 193 2.96 1.46 -6.70
CA ARG A 193 3.80 2.02 -5.64
C ARG A 193 2.95 2.27 -4.41
N LEU A 194 3.46 1.87 -3.25
CA LEU A 194 2.88 2.23 -1.96
C LEU A 194 3.04 3.74 -1.74
N VAL A 195 1.92 4.45 -1.58
CA VAL A 195 1.90 5.90 -1.33
C VAL A 195 1.57 6.23 0.13
N ALA A 196 0.87 5.35 0.85
CA ALA A 196 0.64 5.50 2.29
C ALA A 196 0.33 4.18 2.99
N THR A 197 0.70 4.11 4.27
CA THR A 197 0.19 3.13 5.23
C THR A 197 -0.83 3.86 6.11
N LEU A 198 -2.11 3.54 5.95
CA LEU A 198 -3.20 4.19 6.70
C LEU A 198 -3.29 3.61 8.12
N LEU A 199 -3.12 2.28 8.21
CA LEU A 199 -3.12 1.53 9.45
C LEU A 199 -1.98 0.51 9.40
N GLY A 200 -1.08 0.57 10.38
CA GLY A 200 -0.01 -0.41 10.58
C GLY A 200 -0.47 -1.62 11.40
N THR A 201 0.19 -2.76 11.26
CA THR A 201 -0.11 -3.96 12.09
C THR A 201 0.30 -3.78 13.55
N ASP A 202 1.23 -2.88 13.82
CA ASP A 202 1.75 -2.52 15.14
C ASP A 202 0.76 -1.69 15.97
N GLU A 203 -0.19 -1.01 15.32
CA GLU A 203 -1.30 -0.31 16.00
C GLU A 203 -2.23 -1.30 16.73
N GLY A 204 -2.17 -2.60 16.39
CA GLY A 204 -2.91 -3.63 17.10
C GLY A 204 -4.42 -3.44 16.99
N LEU A 205 -4.90 -3.00 15.82
CA LEU A 205 -6.32 -2.86 15.50
C LEU A 205 -6.74 -3.91 14.47
N LEU A 206 -7.98 -4.37 14.60
CA LEU A 206 -8.66 -5.23 13.64
C LEU A 206 -9.65 -4.39 12.86
N VAL A 207 -9.70 -4.50 11.54
CA VAL A 207 -10.63 -3.72 10.73
C VAL A 207 -11.81 -4.59 10.31
N ASP A 208 -12.99 -4.30 10.85
CA ASP A 208 -14.22 -5.03 10.53
C ASP A 208 -14.79 -4.57 9.20
N ASP A 209 -14.92 -3.26 9.06
CA ASP A 209 -15.55 -2.60 7.91
C ASP A 209 -14.65 -1.50 7.36
N LEU A 210 -14.68 -1.35 6.04
CA LEU A 210 -13.88 -0.38 5.32
C LEU A 210 -14.70 0.19 4.17
N THR A 211 -14.88 1.50 4.17
CA THR A 211 -15.67 2.22 3.17
C THR A 211 -14.89 3.40 2.60
N ARG A 212 -15.29 3.80 1.39
CA ARG A 212 -14.73 4.96 0.69
C ARG A 212 -15.84 5.91 0.26
N ALA A 213 -15.60 7.19 0.46
CA ALA A 213 -16.41 8.29 -0.06
C ALA A 213 -15.49 9.34 -0.69
N GLY A 214 -15.36 9.32 -2.02
CA GLY A 214 -14.40 10.17 -2.74
C GLY A 214 -12.96 9.90 -2.30
N ASP A 215 -12.29 10.94 -1.81
CA ASP A 215 -10.93 10.88 -1.25
C ASP A 215 -10.89 10.42 0.21
N THR A 216 -12.03 10.17 0.85
CA THR A 216 -12.09 9.83 2.26
C THR A 216 -12.30 8.33 2.47
N ILE A 217 -11.44 7.74 3.29
CA ILE A 217 -11.54 6.35 3.75
C ILE A 217 -12.03 6.35 5.19
N THR A 218 -13.03 5.52 5.48
CA THR A 218 -13.52 5.29 6.84
C THR A 218 -13.37 3.81 7.16
N ALA A 219 -12.75 3.50 8.30
CA ALA A 219 -12.65 2.14 8.82
C ALA A 219 -13.36 2.05 10.17
N GLN A 220 -14.16 1.00 10.36
CA GLN A 220 -14.56 0.56 11.70
C GLN A 220 -13.57 -0.47 12.17
N ALA A 221 -12.98 -0.21 13.34
CA ALA A 221 -11.93 -1.03 13.89
C ALA A 221 -12.22 -1.44 15.34
N GLN A 222 -11.72 -2.61 15.70
CA GLN A 222 -11.72 -3.13 17.07
C GLN A 222 -10.31 -3.14 17.63
N GLY A 223 -10.18 -2.91 18.93
CA GLY A 223 -8.90 -2.88 19.63
C GLY A 223 -9.00 -3.39 21.06
N TRP A 224 -7.93 -3.19 21.82
CA TRP A 224 -7.82 -3.63 23.21
C TRP A 224 -7.59 -2.45 24.14
N SER A 225 -8.36 -2.38 25.23
CA SER A 225 -8.20 -1.35 26.26
C SER A 225 -6.92 -1.53 27.10
N ALA A 226 -6.45 -2.78 27.23
CA ALA A 226 -5.27 -3.14 28.01
C ALA A 226 -4.55 -4.37 27.43
N PRO A 227 -3.22 -4.48 27.62
CA PRO A 227 -2.43 -5.62 27.11
C PRO A 227 -2.76 -6.96 27.79
N THR A 228 -3.48 -6.94 28.92
CA THR A 228 -3.93 -8.14 29.64
C THR A 228 -5.19 -8.76 29.02
N ILE A 229 -5.89 -8.04 28.14
CA ILE A 229 -7.08 -8.56 27.47
C ILE A 229 -6.65 -9.58 26.40
N PRO A 230 -7.25 -10.79 26.36
CA PRO A 230 -6.88 -11.80 25.37
C PRO A 230 -7.10 -11.35 23.92
N ARG A 231 -6.20 -11.77 23.03
CA ARG A 231 -6.27 -11.46 21.58
C ARG A 231 -7.49 -12.02 20.85
N CYS A 232 -8.22 -12.98 21.43
CA CYS A 232 -9.50 -13.44 20.87
C CYS A 232 -10.60 -12.39 20.94
N CYS A 233 -10.43 -11.41 21.82
CA CYS A 233 -11.54 -10.75 22.47
C CYS A 233 -11.24 -9.25 22.59
N PRO A 234 -11.16 -8.52 21.47
CA PRO A 234 -11.09 -7.06 21.52
C PRO A 234 -12.31 -6.49 22.24
N ASP A 235 -12.11 -5.45 23.03
CA ASP A 235 -13.10 -4.86 23.93
C ASP A 235 -13.36 -3.38 23.68
N THR A 236 -12.69 -2.80 22.67
CA THR A 236 -12.90 -1.42 22.25
C THR A 236 -13.27 -1.37 20.77
N SER A 237 -14.07 -0.38 20.40
CA SER A 237 -14.42 -0.06 19.02
C SER A 237 -14.07 1.39 18.73
N THR A 238 -13.52 1.65 17.56
CA THR A 238 -13.14 2.98 17.10
C THR A 238 -13.43 3.15 15.62
N THR A 239 -13.80 4.37 15.23
CA THR A 239 -13.94 4.75 13.83
C THR A 239 -12.71 5.56 13.44
N LEU A 240 -12.01 5.12 12.39
CA LEU A 240 -10.85 5.80 11.86
C LEU A 240 -11.16 6.42 10.51
N ARG A 241 -10.61 7.60 10.25
CA ARG A 241 -10.81 8.30 8.98
C ARG A 241 -9.50 8.83 8.44
N TRP A 242 -9.37 8.77 7.12
CA TRP A 242 -8.25 9.35 6.41
C TRP A 242 -8.73 10.08 5.16
N ARG A 243 -8.04 11.17 4.85
CA ARG A 243 -8.11 11.83 3.56
C ARG A 243 -6.94 11.39 2.69
N LEU A 244 -7.23 10.88 1.51
CA LEU A 244 -6.25 10.44 0.52
C LEU A 244 -5.85 11.58 -0.41
N THR A 245 -4.60 11.54 -0.84
CA THR A 245 -4.07 12.35 -1.93
C THR A 245 -3.24 11.43 -2.85
N PRO A 246 -2.92 11.83 -4.08
CA PRO A 246 -2.03 11.05 -4.94
C PRO A 246 -0.64 10.76 -4.33
N LEU A 247 -0.23 11.55 -3.33
CA LEU A 247 1.08 11.47 -2.70
C LEU A 247 1.08 10.82 -1.32
N GLY A 248 -0.09 10.56 -0.73
CA GLY A 248 -0.16 9.99 0.62
C GLY A 248 -1.54 10.07 1.26
N ALA A 249 -1.60 9.93 2.58
CA ALA A 249 -2.84 9.97 3.36
C ALA A 249 -2.65 10.78 4.64
N GLN A 250 -3.70 11.45 5.09
CA GLN A 250 -3.76 12.17 6.36
C GLN A 250 -4.90 11.61 7.20
N ARG A 251 -4.64 11.23 8.46
CA ARG A 251 -5.68 10.85 9.43
C ARG A 251 -6.43 12.10 9.90
N ILE A 252 -7.77 12.07 9.90
CA ILE A 252 -8.66 13.21 10.20
C ILE A 252 -9.67 12.90 11.30
#